data_AF-A0A2M7F9E5-F1
#
_entry.id   AF-A0A2M7F9E5-F1
#
_cell.length_a   1.000
_cell.length_b   1.000
_cell.length_c   1.000
_cell.angle_alpha   90.00
_cell.angle_beta   90.00
_cell.angle_gamma   90.00
#
_symmetry.space_group_name_H-M   'P 1'
#
loop_
_entity.id
_entity.type
_entity.pdbx_description
1 polymer ?
#
loop_
_entity_poly.entity_id
_entity_poly.type
_entity_poly.pdbx_seq_one_letter_code
_entity_poly.pdbx_strand_id
1 'polypeptide(L)'
;MKSETESRKDDLVQSIGELAKEVQRLARVAVQLYSAEVETILKAQSRDSRRIERCLDGMLDFCFDDGALVLYKKLCRYYYDIDPEATVSYVHAYREMWDERKPDKGSLDGEPRHKPDKRDKLPPKTKGATKGPKGS
;
A
#
# COMPACT_ATOMS: atom_id res chain seq x y z
N MET A 1 30.49 -31.22 12.17
CA MET A 1 30.24 -30.11 13.10
C MET A 1 29.73 -28.95 12.27
N LYS A 2 28.49 -28.48 12.50
CA LYS A 2 27.96 -27.29 11.80
C LYS A 2 28.82 -26.09 12.17
N SER A 3 29.09 -25.21 11.21
CA SER A 3 29.82 -23.97 11.48
C SER A 3 28.94 -23.01 12.29
N GLU A 4 29.55 -22.15 13.10
CA GLU A 4 28.87 -21.17 13.94
C GLU A 4 27.93 -20.25 13.14
N THR A 5 28.27 -19.98 11.87
CA THR A 5 27.45 -19.19 10.94
C THR A 5 26.18 -19.92 10.50
N GLU A 6 26.20 -21.25 10.37
CA GLU A 6 24.98 -22.01 10.08
C GLU A 6 24.04 -22.06 11.28
N SER A 7 24.58 -22.26 12.49
CA SER A 7 23.77 -22.23 13.72
C SER A 7 23.02 -20.91 13.89
N ARG A 8 23.69 -19.78 13.67
CA ARG A 8 23.06 -18.45 13.79
C ARG A 8 21.97 -18.19 12.77
N LYS A 9 22.06 -18.78 11.57
CA LYS A 9 21.01 -18.67 10.54
C LYS A 9 19.79 -19.50 10.93
N ASP A 10 20.00 -20.71 11.46
CA ASP A 10 18.94 -21.58 11.93
C ASP A 10 18.12 -20.91 13.05
N ASP A 11 18.79 -20.27 14.02
CA ASP A 11 18.15 -19.54 15.13
C ASP A 11 17.31 -18.35 14.65
N LEU A 12 17.81 -17.60 13.66
CA LEU A 12 17.08 -16.49 13.05
C LEU A 12 15.83 -16.97 12.31
N VAL A 13 15.95 -18.03 11.51
CA VAL A 13 14.82 -18.63 10.79
C VAL A 13 13.76 -19.13 11.77
N GLN A 14 14.18 -19.75 12.88
CA GLN A 14 13.25 -20.19 13.92
C GLN A 14 12.49 -19.01 14.54
N SER A 15 13.20 -17.94 14.91
CA SER A 15 12.60 -16.75 15.53
C SER A 15 11.61 -16.05 14.59
N ILE A 16 11.94 -15.93 13.30
CA ILE A 16 11.02 -15.39 12.28
C ILE A 16 9.81 -16.31 12.12
N GLY A 17 10.01 -17.63 12.12
CA GLY A 17 8.94 -18.61 12.02
C GLY A 17 7.96 -18.55 13.21
N GLU A 18 8.46 -18.30 14.42
CA GLU A 18 7.63 -18.09 15.61
C GLU A 18 6.82 -16.80 15.52
N LEU A 19 7.44 -15.69 15.09
CA LEU A 19 6.73 -14.43 14.85
C LEU A 19 5.63 -14.58 13.79
N ALA A 20 5.92 -15.26 12.68
CA ALA A 20 4.95 -15.50 11.61
C ALA A 20 3.74 -16.30 12.12
N LYS A 21 3.95 -17.29 13.01
CA LYS A 21 2.86 -18.04 13.64
C LYS A 21 1.98 -17.17 14.52
N GLU A 22 2.55 -16.25 15.29
CA GLU A 22 1.77 -15.32 16.11
C GLU A 22 0.97 -14.34 15.25
N VAL A 23 1.54 -13.84 14.15
CA VAL A 23 0.82 -12.99 13.19
C VAL A 23 -0.35 -13.75 12.55
N GLN A 24 -0.17 -15.01 12.16
CA GLN A 24 -1.26 -15.86 11.67
C GLN A 24 -2.34 -16.10 12.72
N ARG A 25 -1.94 -16.30 13.99
CA ARG A 25 -2.91 -16.48 15.09
C ARG A 25 -3.72 -15.20 15.30
N LEU A 26 -3.09 -14.03 15.21
CA LEU A 26 -3.77 -12.75 15.30
C LEU A 26 -4.76 -12.56 14.15
N ALA A 27 -4.36 -12.90 12.91
CA ALA A 27 -5.26 -12.85 11.75
C ALA A 27 -6.51 -13.72 11.95
N ARG A 28 -6.36 -14.95 12.47
CA ARG A 28 -7.50 -15.82 12.77
C ARG A 28 -8.47 -15.19 13.78
N VAL A 29 -7.95 -14.53 14.82
CA VAL A 29 -8.79 -13.79 15.78
C VAL A 29 -9.50 -12.63 15.11
N ALA A 30 -8.78 -11.86 14.29
CA ALA A 30 -9.35 -10.75 13.54
C ALA A 30 -10.49 -11.22 12.61
N VAL A 31 -10.31 -12.32 11.88
CA VAL A 31 -11.34 -12.92 11.02
C VAL A 31 -12.62 -13.22 11.80
N GLN A 32 -12.52 -13.76 13.01
CA GLN A 32 -13.71 -14.05 13.84
C GLN A 32 -14.45 -12.77 14.24
N LEU A 33 -13.71 -11.74 14.69
CA LEU A 33 -14.28 -10.46 15.11
C LEU A 33 -14.94 -9.73 13.93
N TYR A 34 -14.22 -9.62 12.81
CA TYR A 34 -14.75 -8.96 11.63
C TYR A 34 -15.90 -9.74 11.00
N SER A 35 -15.90 -11.08 11.06
CA SER A 35 -17.02 -11.88 10.56
C SER A 35 -18.32 -11.49 11.28
N ALA A 36 -18.28 -11.35 12.60
CA ALA A 36 -19.44 -10.91 13.37
C ALA A 36 -19.91 -9.49 13.00
N GLU A 37 -18.97 -8.56 12.78
CA GLU A 37 -19.30 -7.19 12.39
C GLU A 37 -19.88 -7.10 10.98
N VAL A 38 -19.27 -7.80 10.01
CA VAL A 38 -19.78 -7.86 8.63
C VAL A 38 -21.16 -8.49 8.59
N GLU A 39 -21.39 -9.59 9.30
CA GLU A 39 -22.73 -10.19 9.40
C GLU A 39 -23.74 -9.22 9.99
N THR A 40 -23.35 -8.41 10.98
CA THR A 40 -24.22 -7.39 11.57
C THR A 40 -24.55 -6.29 10.57
N ILE A 41 -23.56 -5.79 9.82
CA ILE A 41 -23.76 -4.79 8.76
C ILE A 41 -24.73 -5.31 7.69
N LEU A 42 -24.51 -6.54 7.22
CA LEU A 42 -25.30 -7.15 6.14
C LEU A 42 -26.74 -7.45 6.58
N LYS A 43 -26.93 -8.03 7.77
CA LYS A 43 -28.26 -8.33 8.31
C LYS A 43 -29.07 -7.07 8.58
N ALA A 44 -28.42 -6.00 9.04
CA ALA A 44 -29.05 -4.70 9.24
C ALA A 44 -29.28 -3.94 7.93
N GLN A 45 -28.76 -4.42 6.79
CA GLN A 45 -28.70 -3.70 5.53
C GLN A 45 -28.20 -2.25 5.72
N SER A 46 -27.18 -2.10 6.57
CA SER A 46 -26.65 -0.79 6.95
C SER A 46 -26.08 -0.09 5.72
N ARG A 47 -26.52 1.14 5.47
CA ARG A 47 -25.98 2.03 4.42
C ARG A 47 -25.06 3.11 4.98
N ASP A 48 -24.64 2.98 6.24
CA ASP A 48 -23.67 3.87 6.87
C ASP A 48 -22.26 3.61 6.30
N SER A 49 -21.86 4.43 5.33
CA SER A 49 -20.55 4.38 4.69
C SER A 49 -19.42 4.42 5.71
N ARG A 50 -19.48 5.26 6.76
CA ARG A 50 -18.38 5.39 7.73
C ARG A 50 -18.16 4.11 8.53
N ARG A 51 -19.24 3.39 8.84
CA ARG A 51 -19.17 2.09 9.52
C ARG A 51 -18.56 1.04 8.60
N ILE A 52 -18.97 1.01 7.34
CA ILE A 52 -18.48 0.06 6.34
C ILE A 52 -17.00 0.32 6.04
N GLU A 53 -16.62 1.56 5.78
CA GLU A 53 -15.24 2.00 5.53
C GLU A 53 -14.32 1.65 6.70
N ARG A 54 -14.72 1.95 7.94
CA ARG A 54 -13.93 1.56 9.13
C ARG A 54 -13.74 0.05 9.24
N CYS A 55 -14.75 -0.73 8.87
CA CYS A 55 -14.66 -2.19 8.86
C CYS A 55 -13.70 -2.68 7.77
N LEU A 56 -13.77 -2.09 6.56
CA LEU A 56 -12.85 -2.37 5.46
C LEU A 56 -11.41 -2.00 5.80
N ASP A 57 -11.17 -0.79 6.33
CA ASP A 57 -9.85 -0.30 6.73
C ASP A 57 -9.17 -1.29 7.69
N GLY A 58 -9.90 -1.70 8.73
CA GLY A 58 -9.35 -2.63 9.72
C GLY A 58 -9.12 -4.05 9.20
N MET A 59 -9.98 -4.56 8.30
CA MET A 59 -9.77 -5.88 7.69
C MET A 59 -8.60 -5.90 6.70
N LEU A 60 -8.30 -4.76 6.07
CA LEU A 60 -7.28 -4.65 5.04
C LEU A 60 -5.87 -5.01 5.57
N ASP A 61 -5.60 -4.67 6.83
CA ASP A 61 -4.36 -5.01 7.54
C ASP A 61 -4.14 -6.54 7.65
N PHE A 62 -5.21 -7.33 7.57
CA PHE A 62 -5.17 -8.79 7.71
C PHE A 62 -5.34 -9.54 6.38
N CYS A 63 -5.47 -8.85 5.25
CA CYS A 63 -5.76 -9.47 3.95
C CYS A 63 -4.63 -10.34 3.37
N PHE A 64 -3.51 -10.51 4.09
CA PHE A 64 -2.55 -11.59 3.87
C PHE A 64 -3.10 -12.98 4.23
N ASP A 65 -4.12 -13.03 5.08
CA ASP A 65 -4.86 -14.25 5.41
C ASP A 65 -6.06 -14.41 4.46
N ASP A 66 -6.21 -15.61 3.89
CA ASP A 66 -7.26 -15.90 2.92
C ASP A 66 -8.67 -15.71 3.50
N GLY A 67 -8.87 -16.01 4.79
CA GLY A 67 -10.14 -15.82 5.47
C GLY A 67 -10.53 -14.34 5.58
N ALA A 68 -9.56 -13.50 5.93
CA ALA A 68 -9.75 -12.05 5.97
C ALA A 68 -10.06 -11.50 4.58
N LEU A 69 -9.33 -11.96 3.55
CA LEU A 69 -9.54 -11.54 2.17
C LEU A 69 -10.93 -11.92 1.63
N VAL A 70 -11.43 -13.12 1.95
CA VAL A 70 -12.80 -13.54 1.59
C VAL A 70 -13.83 -12.60 2.20
N LEU A 71 -13.66 -12.26 3.48
CA LEU A 71 -14.56 -11.39 4.20
C LEU A 71 -14.52 -9.95 3.67
N TYR A 72 -13.32 -9.43 3.43
CA TYR A 72 -13.09 -8.13 2.80
C TYR A 72 -13.80 -8.03 1.45
N LYS A 73 -13.59 -9.01 0.56
CA LYS A 73 -14.27 -9.08 -0.75
C LYS A 73 -15.79 -9.18 -0.61
N LYS A 74 -16.31 -9.84 0.43
CA LYS A 74 -17.75 -9.92 0.69
C LYS A 74 -18.30 -8.53 1.03
N LEU A 75 -17.65 -7.80 1.92
CA LEU A 75 -18.08 -6.45 2.29
C LEU A 75 -17.91 -5.45 1.14
N CYS A 76 -16.84 -5.53 0.35
CA CYS A 76 -16.68 -4.71 -0.87
C CYS A 76 -17.84 -4.91 -1.86
N ARG A 77 -18.28 -6.15 -2.09
CA ARG A 77 -19.42 -6.41 -3.01
C ARG A 77 -20.70 -5.74 -2.51
N TYR A 78 -20.96 -5.82 -1.22
CA TYR A 78 -22.09 -5.12 -0.61
C TYR A 78 -21.94 -3.60 -0.69
N TYR A 79 -20.74 -3.08 -0.45
CA TYR A 79 -20.48 -1.64 -0.49
C TYR A 79 -20.55 -1.07 -1.90
N TYR A 80 -20.28 -1.88 -2.92
CA TYR A 80 -20.39 -1.47 -4.32
C TYR A 80 -21.80 -0.96 -4.67
N ASP A 81 -22.84 -1.56 -4.10
CA ASP A 81 -24.24 -1.13 -4.31
C ASP A 81 -24.58 0.19 -3.58
N ILE A 82 -23.67 0.70 -2.75
CA ILE A 82 -23.81 1.93 -1.97
C ILE A 82 -22.91 3.02 -2.54
N ASP A 83 -21.62 2.73 -2.68
CA ASP A 83 -20.59 3.62 -3.21
C ASP A 83 -19.58 2.82 -4.06
N PRO A 84 -19.80 2.77 -5.39
CA PRO A 84 -18.89 2.10 -6.32
C PRO A 84 -17.48 2.71 -6.35
N GLU A 85 -17.37 4.04 -6.24
CA GLU A 85 -16.10 4.76 -6.38
C GLU A 85 -15.19 4.49 -5.17
N ALA A 86 -15.76 4.58 -3.96
CA ALA A 86 -15.05 4.21 -2.74
C ALA A 86 -14.68 2.72 -2.75
N THR A 87 -15.59 1.84 -3.18
CA THR A 87 -15.31 0.40 -3.27
C THR A 87 -14.15 0.09 -4.21
N VAL A 88 -14.08 0.75 -5.38
CA VAL A 88 -12.96 0.61 -6.31
C VAL A 88 -11.64 1.04 -5.65
N SER A 89 -11.65 2.13 -4.89
CA SER A 89 -10.47 2.59 -4.13
C SER A 89 -9.98 1.54 -3.14
N TYR A 90 -10.90 0.85 -2.45
CA TYR A 90 -10.56 -0.27 -1.56
C TYR A 90 -9.97 -1.47 -2.30
N VAL A 91 -10.52 -1.85 -3.45
CA VAL A 91 -9.93 -2.92 -4.28
C VAL A 91 -8.52 -2.55 -4.73
N HIS A 92 -8.27 -1.27 -5.06
CA HIS A 92 -6.93 -0.79 -5.38
C HIS A 92 -5.99 -0.83 -4.17
N ALA A 93 -6.46 -0.40 -3.00
CA ALA A 93 -5.66 -0.45 -1.77
C ALA A 93 -5.22 -1.88 -1.42
N TYR A 94 -6.12 -2.86 -1.57
CA TYR A 94 -5.75 -4.28 -1.45
C TYR A 94 -4.65 -4.68 -2.44
N ARG A 95 -4.80 -4.32 -3.72
CA ARG A 95 -3.80 -4.68 -4.74
C ARG A 95 -2.45 -4.04 -4.49
N GLU A 96 -2.43 -2.78 -4.05
CA GLU A 96 -1.19 -2.07 -3.74
C GLU A 96 -0.44 -2.71 -2.57
N MET A 97 -1.15 -3.18 -1.55
CA MET A 97 -0.54 -3.79 -0.38
C MET A 97 -0.18 -5.27 -0.56
N TRP A 98 -1.02 -6.04 -1.26
CA TRP A 98 -0.98 -7.51 -1.21
C TRP A 98 -0.92 -8.20 -2.57
N ASP A 99 -1.27 -7.54 -3.69
CA ASP A 99 -1.20 -8.16 -5.03
C ASP A 99 0.19 -7.93 -5.64
N GLU A 100 0.98 -8.99 -5.73
CA GLU A 100 2.36 -8.94 -6.23
C GLU A 100 2.46 -8.62 -7.73
N ARG A 101 1.34 -8.47 -8.45
CA ARG A 101 1.33 -8.15 -9.88
C ARG A 101 1.57 -6.66 -10.14
N LYS A 102 2.81 -6.23 -9.98
CA LYS A 102 3.38 -5.25 -10.93
C LYS A 102 4.15 -6.05 -11.98
N PRO A 103 3.67 -6.16 -13.25
CA PRO A 103 4.61 -6.45 -14.31
C PRO A 103 5.63 -5.32 -14.27
N ASP A 104 6.84 -5.66 -13.86
CA ASP A 104 7.97 -4.78 -13.95
C ASP A 104 8.03 -4.32 -15.40
N LYS A 105 7.72 -3.04 -15.67
CA LYS A 105 8.07 -2.42 -16.94
C LYS A 105 9.58 -2.19 -16.92
N GLY A 106 10.33 -3.28 -16.87
CA GLY A 106 11.73 -3.37 -17.25
C GLY A 106 11.83 -3.32 -18.77
N SER A 107 11.50 -2.17 -19.36
CA SER A 107 12.22 -1.74 -20.55
C SER A 107 13.43 -0.97 -20.03
N LEU A 108 14.56 -1.67 -20.04
CA LEU A 108 15.88 -1.11 -19.81
C LEU A 108 16.14 -0.06 -20.88
N ASP A 109 16.15 1.21 -20.52
CA ASP A 109 16.96 2.27 -21.13
C ASP A 109 17.16 3.36 -20.06
N GLY A 110 18.39 3.53 -19.61
CA GLY A 110 18.72 4.29 -18.40
C GLY A 110 18.63 5.80 -18.54
N GLU A 111 18.15 6.47 -17.49
CA GLU A 111 18.68 7.77 -17.04
C GLU A 111 18.19 8.08 -15.59
N PRO A 112 19.03 8.67 -14.70
CA PRO A 112 18.68 8.82 -13.29
C PRO A 112 17.83 10.07 -13.08
N ARG A 113 16.59 9.91 -12.60
CA ARG A 113 15.75 11.07 -12.21
C ARG A 113 15.80 11.34 -10.72
N HIS A 114 16.88 12.00 -10.30
CA HIS A 114 16.82 12.96 -9.22
C HIS A 114 15.84 14.07 -9.67
N LYS A 115 14.72 14.27 -8.96
CA LYS A 115 13.80 15.37 -9.28
C LYS A 115 14.50 16.70 -8.94
N PRO A 116 14.61 17.67 -9.85
CA PRO A 116 15.11 18.98 -9.50
C PRO A 116 14.09 19.73 -8.62
N ASP A 117 14.55 20.24 -7.48
CA ASP A 117 13.82 21.17 -6.61
C ASP A 117 13.59 22.48 -7.40
N LYS A 118 12.39 23.06 -7.31
CA LYS A 118 11.98 24.26 -8.06
C LYS A 118 12.64 25.55 -7.56
N ARG A 119 13.61 25.48 -6.63
CA ARG A 119 14.26 26.63 -6.00
C ARG A 119 15.56 27.09 -6.66
N ASP A 120 16.13 26.34 -7.61
CA ASP A 120 17.45 26.65 -8.21
C ASP A 120 17.41 27.33 -9.59
N LYS A 121 16.35 28.07 -9.93
CA LYS A 121 16.40 28.95 -11.12
C LYS A 121 17.01 30.31 -10.75
N LEU A 122 18.34 30.39 -10.86
CA LEU A 122 19.07 31.65 -10.89
C LEU A 122 18.64 32.47 -12.12
N PRO A 123 18.39 33.79 -12.02
CA PRO A 123 18.04 34.60 -13.19
C PRO A 123 19.23 34.70 -14.16
N PRO A 124 18.98 34.80 -15.49
CA PRO A 124 20.04 34.91 -16.47
C PRO A 124 20.79 36.24 -16.31
N LYS A 125 22.13 36.16 -16.15
CA LYS A 125 23.03 37.31 -16.18
C LYS A 125 23.12 37.87 -17.60
N THR A 126 22.54 39.05 -17.84
CA THR A 126 22.85 39.85 -19.03
C THR A 126 24.25 40.45 -18.86
N LYS A 127 25.25 39.90 -19.57
CA LYS A 127 26.56 40.54 -19.74
C LYS A 127 26.45 41.56 -20.86
N GLY A 128 26.74 42.82 -20.53
CA GLY A 128 26.86 43.91 -21.48
C GLY A 128 28.03 43.71 -22.45
N ALA A 129 27.85 44.23 -23.66
CA ALA A 129 28.94 44.50 -24.61
C ALA A 129 28.88 46.00 -24.96
N THR A 130 29.87 46.71 -24.44
CA THR A 130 30.23 48.10 -24.73
C THR A 130 30.92 48.20 -26.09
N LYS A 131 30.56 49.23 -26.87
CA LYS A 131 31.35 50.00 -27.86
C LYS A 131 30.35 51.00 -28.47
N GLY A 132 30.45 52.32 -28.37
CA GLY A 132 31.57 53.25 -28.43
C GLY A 132 31.14 54.37 -29.42
N PRO A 133 31.51 55.65 -29.24
CA PRO A 133 30.72 56.79 -29.71
C PRO A 133 31.17 57.40 -31.06
N LYS A 134 30.30 58.24 -31.65
CA LYS A 134 30.53 59.45 -32.49
C LYS A 134 29.21 59.73 -33.24
N GLY A 135 28.54 60.89 -33.18
CA GLY A 135 29.03 62.26 -33.11
C GLY A 135 28.94 62.88 -34.51
N SER A 136 27.87 63.64 -34.76
CA SER A 136 27.75 64.81 -35.66
C SER A 136 26.28 65.24 -35.74
#